data_AF-A0A565BLW9-F1
#
_entry.id   AF-A0A565BLW9-F1
#
_cell.length_a   1.000
_cell.length_b   1.000
_cell.length_c   1.000
_cell.angle_alpha   90.00
_cell.angle_beta   90.00
_cell.angle_gamma   90.00
#
_symmetry.space_group_name_H-M   'P 1'
#
loop_
_entity.id
_entity.type
_entity.pdbx_description
1 polymer ?
#
loop_
_entity_poly.entity_id
_entity_poly.type
_entity_poly.pdbx_seq_one_letter_code
_entity_poly.pdbx_strand_id
1 'polypeptide(L)'
;MSSPLSSTLTLSNSEPDHYSLESRRTISRMLTSDEELTCSIYATICALKIEIHWFYIGCTKCFKKVNQYFNPETEESEADKFTCDTCQKIVISTISRYQVHVKTKDETGTTSFLLFDKEVIQLINKLPYELLEQQVQFNRRSELPPEIQTLENRQFVFTIYKPSTTKNFRPTTFKVVKITNGEYVD
;
A
#
# COMPACT_ATOMS: atom_id res chain seq x y z
N MET A 1 49.99 26.27 -16.36
CA MET A 1 49.69 25.08 -15.53
C MET A 1 48.42 25.37 -14.75
N SER A 2 47.62 24.33 -14.49
CA SER A 2 46.28 24.29 -13.87
C SER A 2 45.15 24.07 -14.87
N SER A 3 44.92 22.79 -15.15
CA SER A 3 43.82 22.19 -15.91
C SER A 3 42.47 22.31 -15.17
N PRO A 4 41.32 22.30 -15.87
CA PRO A 4 40.02 22.17 -15.21
C PRO A 4 39.72 20.71 -14.87
N LEU A 5 39.28 20.45 -13.64
CA LEU A 5 38.79 19.14 -13.18
C LEU A 5 37.42 18.86 -13.84
N SER A 6 37.42 18.01 -14.87
CA SER A 6 36.21 17.39 -15.40
C SER A 6 35.64 16.43 -14.36
N SER A 7 34.52 16.82 -13.75
CA SER A 7 33.78 15.96 -12.81
C SER A 7 32.82 15.08 -13.61
N THR A 8 33.27 13.89 -13.96
CA THR A 8 32.44 12.87 -14.63
C THR A 8 31.34 12.43 -13.68
N LEU A 9 30.08 12.73 -14.01
CA LEU A 9 28.91 12.15 -13.37
C LEU A 9 28.90 10.65 -13.69
N THR A 10 29.30 9.82 -12.73
CA THR A 10 29.07 8.38 -12.82
C THR A 10 27.57 8.12 -12.69
N LEU A 11 26.91 7.97 -13.83
CA LEU A 11 25.59 7.36 -13.94
C LEU A 11 25.72 5.96 -13.31
N SER A 12 25.21 5.80 -12.09
CA SER A 12 25.06 4.46 -11.53
C SER A 12 24.01 3.76 -12.40
N ASN A 13 24.47 2.86 -13.27
CA ASN A 13 23.60 1.91 -13.95
C ASN A 13 22.78 1.19 -12.88
N SER A 14 21.51 1.56 -12.76
CA SER A 14 20.53 0.72 -12.08
C SER A 14 20.39 -0.53 -12.93
N GLU A 15 20.95 -1.63 -12.43
CA GLU A 15 20.69 -2.97 -12.95
C GLU A 15 19.18 -3.11 -13.22
N PRO A 16 18.76 -3.60 -14.39
CA PRO A 16 17.36 -3.86 -14.63
C PRO A 16 16.87 -4.84 -13.57
N ASP A 17 15.72 -4.55 -12.96
CA ASP A 17 15.04 -5.41 -11.99
C ASP A 17 14.78 -6.80 -12.63
N HIS A 18 15.78 -7.66 -12.61
CA HIS A 18 15.73 -8.98 -13.22
C HIS A 18 14.89 -9.86 -12.29
N TYR A 19 13.60 -9.96 -12.60
CA TYR A 19 12.68 -10.82 -11.86
C TYR A 19 13.24 -12.24 -11.82
N SER A 20 13.45 -12.79 -10.62
CA SER A 20 13.63 -14.23 -10.52
C SER A 20 12.29 -14.89 -10.82
N LEU A 21 12.16 -15.43 -12.04
CA LEU A 21 11.06 -16.29 -12.49
C LEU A 21 10.78 -17.43 -11.50
N GLU A 22 11.77 -17.80 -10.68
CA GLU A 22 11.70 -18.84 -9.66
C GLU A 22 10.71 -18.49 -8.53
N SER A 23 10.41 -17.19 -8.32
CA SER A 23 9.47 -16.74 -7.29
C SER A 23 8.02 -16.59 -7.78
N ARG A 24 7.75 -16.83 -9.07
CA ARG A 24 6.42 -16.65 -9.65
C ARG A 24 5.44 -17.71 -9.15
N ARG A 25 4.27 -17.27 -8.70
CA ARG A 25 3.17 -18.15 -8.28
C ARG A 25 1.84 -17.65 -8.80
N THR A 26 0.89 -18.57 -8.90
CA THR A 26 -0.52 -18.24 -9.08
C THR A 26 -1.16 -18.01 -7.70
N ILE A 27 -2.30 -17.33 -7.67
CA ILE A 27 -3.10 -17.07 -6.48
C ILE A 27 -3.47 -18.38 -5.80
N SER A 28 -3.94 -19.38 -6.55
CA SER A 28 -4.31 -20.68 -5.97
C SER A 28 -3.12 -21.35 -5.28
N ARG A 29 -1.94 -21.40 -5.93
CA ARG A 29 -0.72 -21.98 -5.34
C ARG A 29 -0.25 -21.23 -4.09
N MET A 30 -0.42 -19.91 -4.05
CA MET A 30 -0.12 -19.10 -2.87
C MET A 30 -1.09 -19.44 -1.73
N LEU A 31 -2.40 -19.53 -2.02
CA LEU A 31 -3.45 -19.78 -1.02
C LEU A 31 -3.40 -21.20 -0.45
N THR A 32 -2.98 -22.20 -1.22
CA THR A 32 -2.88 -23.59 -0.76
C THR A 32 -1.63 -23.88 0.08
N SER A 33 -0.66 -22.96 0.12
CA SER A 33 0.56 -23.13 0.91
C SER A 33 0.33 -22.74 2.36
N ASP A 34 0.74 -23.59 3.30
CA ASP A 34 0.74 -23.25 4.73
C ASP A 34 1.99 -22.50 5.20
N GLU A 35 3.02 -22.45 4.36
CA GLU A 35 4.31 -21.86 4.68
C GLU A 35 4.29 -20.33 4.56
N GLU A 36 5.20 -19.69 5.31
CA GLU A 36 5.56 -18.31 5.08
C GLU A 36 6.35 -18.19 3.77
N LEU A 37 5.97 -17.25 2.91
CA LEU A 37 6.64 -17.06 1.63
C LEU A 37 6.56 -15.62 1.13
N THR A 38 7.53 -15.26 0.31
CA THR A 38 7.46 -14.08 -0.56
C THR A 38 7.39 -14.58 -2.00
N CYS A 39 6.39 -14.15 -2.75
CA CYS A 39 6.23 -14.55 -4.15
C CYS A 39 5.72 -13.42 -5.03
N SER A 40 5.89 -13.59 -6.34
CA SER A 40 5.40 -12.65 -7.36
C SER A 40 4.19 -13.24 -8.07
N ILE A 41 3.10 -12.47 -8.14
CA ILE A 41 1.83 -12.87 -8.73
C ILE A 41 1.46 -11.88 -9.82
N TYR A 42 1.27 -12.38 -11.05
CA TYR A 42 0.71 -11.58 -12.15
C TYR A 42 -0.81 -11.63 -12.06
N ALA A 43 -1.45 -10.50 -11.80
CA ALA A 43 -2.90 -10.47 -11.57
C ALA A 43 -3.52 -9.16 -12.03
N THR A 44 -4.84 -9.19 -12.23
CA THR A 44 -5.67 -8.01 -12.55
C THR A 44 -6.35 -7.52 -11.29
N ILE A 45 -6.36 -6.20 -11.04
CA ILE A 45 -7.25 -5.60 -10.03
C ILE A 45 -8.67 -5.64 -10.59
N CYS A 46 -9.55 -6.44 -10.00
CA CYS A 46 -10.92 -6.61 -10.48
C CYS A 46 -11.98 -5.88 -9.65
N ALA A 47 -11.61 -5.42 -8.44
CA ALA A 47 -12.45 -4.53 -7.64
C ALA A 47 -11.61 -3.73 -6.64
N LEU A 48 -12.07 -2.52 -6.31
CA LEU A 48 -11.59 -1.73 -5.18
C LEU A 48 -12.55 -1.90 -3.99
N LYS A 49 -12.02 -2.16 -2.79
CA LYS A 49 -12.85 -2.30 -1.58
C LYS A 49 -13.21 -0.94 -1.00
N ILE A 50 -14.34 -0.39 -1.44
CA ILE A 50 -14.81 0.95 -1.04
C ILE A 50 -15.39 1.00 0.38
N GLU A 51 -15.71 -0.15 0.96
CA GLU A 51 -16.19 -0.27 2.35
C GLU A 51 -15.09 -0.02 3.39
N ILE A 52 -13.82 0.00 2.96
CA ILE A 52 -12.66 0.34 3.79
C ILE A 52 -12.13 1.69 3.32
N HIS A 53 -11.91 2.62 4.25
CA HIS A 53 -11.25 3.89 3.93
C HIS A 53 -9.92 3.64 3.24
N TRP A 54 -9.70 4.28 2.09
CA TRP A 54 -8.50 4.15 1.26
C TRP A 54 -7.23 4.72 1.94
N PHE A 55 -7.39 5.43 3.05
CA PHE A 55 -6.33 5.96 3.89
C PHE A 55 -6.60 5.68 5.37
N TYR A 56 -5.56 5.82 6.19
CA TYR A 56 -5.65 5.91 7.64
C TYR A 56 -4.88 7.12 8.14
N ILE A 57 -5.28 7.61 9.32
CA ILE A 57 -4.51 8.60 10.07
C ILE A 57 -3.51 7.85 10.94
N GLY A 58 -2.22 8.16 10.77
CA GLY A 58 -1.11 7.49 11.43
C GLY A 58 -0.29 8.42 12.32
N CYS A 59 0.44 7.82 13.25
CA CYS A 59 1.40 8.51 14.09
C CYS A 59 2.62 8.93 13.27
N THR A 60 3.10 10.16 13.42
CA THR A 60 4.30 10.64 12.71
C THR A 60 5.59 9.94 13.15
N LYS A 61 5.61 9.31 14.33
CA LYS A 61 6.78 8.60 14.86
C LYS A 61 6.88 7.14 14.41
N CYS A 62 5.82 6.36 14.59
CA CYS A 62 5.83 4.91 14.31
C CYS A 62 5.02 4.51 13.08
N PHE A 63 4.29 5.45 12.47
CA PHE A 63 3.45 5.27 11.29
C PHE A 63 2.31 4.27 11.44
N LYS A 64 2.05 3.79 12.65
CA LYS A 64 0.86 2.97 12.93
C LYS A 64 -0.37 3.86 13.02
N LYS A 65 -1.51 3.27 12.67
CA LYS A 65 -2.82 3.91 12.79
C LYS A 65 -3.01 4.43 14.23
N VAL A 66 -3.53 5.64 14.34
CA VAL A 66 -3.93 6.24 15.61
C VAL A 66 -5.46 6.24 15.73
N ASN A 67 -5.94 6.28 16.96
CA ASN A 67 -7.37 6.36 17.27
C ASN A 67 -7.71 7.76 17.78
N GLN A 68 -8.96 8.19 17.64
CA GLN A 68 -9.41 9.45 18.24
C GLN A 68 -9.17 9.39 19.76
N TYR A 69 -8.62 10.47 20.33
CA TYR A 69 -8.47 10.55 21.78
C TYR A 69 -9.83 10.79 22.43
N PHE A 70 -10.16 9.96 23.42
CA PHE A 70 -11.30 10.15 24.30
C PHE A 70 -10.80 10.70 25.63
N ASN A 71 -11.29 11.88 26.01
CA ASN A 71 -10.98 12.52 27.27
C ASN A 71 -11.92 11.95 28.36
N PRO A 72 -11.39 11.23 29.36
CA PRO A 72 -12.22 10.64 30.41
C PRO A 72 -12.77 11.66 31.41
N GLU A 73 -12.20 12.87 31.50
CA GLU A 73 -12.66 13.92 32.41
C GLU A 73 -13.89 14.64 31.85
N THR A 74 -13.92 14.86 30.53
CA THR A 74 -15.05 15.51 29.85
C THR A 74 -16.04 14.53 29.23
N GLU A 75 -15.69 13.24 29.20
CA GLU A 75 -16.42 12.16 28.50
C GLU A 75 -16.64 12.43 26.99
N GLU A 76 -15.71 13.15 26.37
CA GLU A 76 -15.81 13.58 24.98
C GLU A 76 -14.58 13.21 24.15
N SER A 77 -14.77 13.05 22.83
CA SER A 77 -13.65 12.90 21.90
C SER A 77 -13.13 14.26 21.48
N GLU A 78 -11.83 14.49 21.66
CA GLU A 78 -11.18 15.74 21.26
C GLU A 78 -10.65 15.63 19.84
N ALA A 79 -11.24 16.37 18.89
CA ALA A 79 -11.04 16.21 17.45
C ALA A 79 -9.58 16.31 16.97
N ASP A 80 -8.75 17.10 17.65
CA ASP A 80 -7.36 17.39 17.33
C ASP A 80 -6.35 16.50 18.07
N LYS A 81 -6.81 15.61 18.95
CA LYS A 81 -5.97 14.68 19.71
C LYS A 81 -6.24 13.24 19.31
N PHE A 82 -5.17 12.47 19.27
CA PHE A 82 -5.21 11.05 18.92
C PHE A 82 -4.41 10.23 19.92
N THR A 83 -4.77 8.96 20.10
CA THR A 83 -3.99 7.99 20.87
C THR A 83 -3.22 7.08 19.92
N CYS A 84 -1.92 6.94 20.16
CA CYS A 84 -1.07 5.97 19.49
C CYS A 84 -0.75 4.81 20.45
N ASP A 85 -1.42 3.67 20.27
CA ASP A 85 -1.27 2.51 21.15
C ASP A 85 0.15 1.93 21.10
N THR A 86 0.79 1.98 19.93
CA THR A 86 2.17 1.49 19.75
C THR A 86 3.19 2.36 20.49
N CYS A 87 2.97 3.68 20.53
CA CYS A 87 3.85 4.60 21.26
C CYS A 87 3.41 4.84 22.71
N GLN A 88 2.21 4.36 23.08
CA GLN A 88 1.54 4.61 24.37
C GLN A 88 1.47 6.09 24.71
N LYS A 89 1.09 6.93 23.74
CA LYS A 89 1.05 8.40 23.89
C LYS A 89 -0.15 9.01 23.20
N ILE A 90 -0.63 10.11 23.78
CA ILE A 90 -1.47 11.08 23.10
C ILE A 90 -0.58 11.86 22.12
N VAL A 91 -1.04 12.01 20.89
CA VAL A 91 -0.34 12.71 19.81
C VAL A 91 -1.30 13.72 19.17
N ILE A 92 -0.78 14.91 18.89
CA ILE A 92 -1.49 15.98 18.16
C ILE A 92 -1.05 16.06 16.70
N SER A 93 0.14 15.56 16.40
CA SER A 93 0.70 15.53 15.05
C SER A 93 0.46 14.16 14.44
N THR A 94 -0.23 14.14 13.31
CA THR A 94 -0.58 12.93 12.57
C THR A 94 -0.20 13.05 11.09
N ILE A 95 -0.25 11.93 10.38
CA ILE A 95 0.01 11.86 8.95
C ILE A 95 -1.02 10.94 8.29
N SER A 96 -1.60 11.37 7.17
CA SER A 96 -2.44 10.52 6.33
C SER A 96 -1.58 9.56 5.51
N ARG A 97 -1.94 8.28 5.49
CA ARG A 97 -1.22 7.22 4.75
C ARG A 97 -2.21 6.33 4.00
N TYR A 98 -1.84 5.87 2.81
CA TYR A 98 -2.63 4.94 2.00
C TYR A 98 -2.78 3.58 2.68
N GLN A 99 -3.97 2.98 2.54
CA GLN A 99 -4.28 1.57 2.83
C GLN A 99 -5.31 1.08 1.80
N VAL A 100 -4.90 1.00 0.54
CA VAL A 100 -5.82 0.65 -0.54
C VAL A 100 -5.97 -0.87 -0.60
N HIS A 101 -7.18 -1.35 -0.30
CA HIS A 101 -7.54 -2.75 -0.42
C HIS A 101 -8.11 -3.03 -1.82
N VAL A 102 -7.47 -3.96 -2.53
CA VAL A 102 -7.87 -4.37 -3.88
C VAL A 102 -8.26 -5.85 -3.88
N LYS A 103 -9.29 -6.21 -4.65
CA LYS A 103 -9.55 -7.60 -5.04
C LYS A 103 -8.80 -7.85 -6.34
N THR A 104 -8.04 -8.93 -6.39
CA THR A 104 -7.25 -9.33 -7.55
C THR A 104 -7.70 -10.69 -8.07
N LYS A 105 -7.55 -10.89 -9.38
CA LYS A 105 -7.78 -12.18 -10.04
C LYS A 105 -6.64 -12.55 -10.97
N ASP A 106 -6.35 -13.84 -11.03
CA ASP A 106 -5.54 -14.48 -12.07
C ASP A 106 -6.35 -15.64 -12.68
N GLU A 107 -5.72 -16.48 -13.50
CA GLU A 107 -6.36 -17.63 -14.12
C GLU A 107 -6.78 -18.74 -13.13
N THR A 108 -6.27 -18.72 -11.91
CA THR A 108 -6.47 -19.77 -10.90
C THR A 108 -7.40 -19.40 -9.76
N GLY A 109 -7.68 -18.11 -9.55
CA GLY A 109 -8.59 -17.68 -8.51
C GLY A 109 -8.59 -16.19 -8.24
N THR A 110 -9.15 -15.82 -7.08
CA THR A 110 -9.21 -14.44 -6.60
C THR A 110 -8.72 -14.32 -5.18
N THR A 111 -8.07 -13.22 -4.84
CA THR A 111 -7.68 -12.89 -3.47
C THR A 111 -7.76 -11.39 -3.24
N SER A 112 -7.43 -10.91 -2.03
CA SER A 112 -7.29 -9.48 -1.75
C SER A 112 -5.84 -9.12 -1.50
N PHE A 113 -5.41 -7.96 -2.00
CA PHE A 113 -4.12 -7.37 -1.68
C PHE A 113 -4.30 -6.02 -0.99
N LEU A 114 -3.32 -5.66 -0.15
CA LEU A 114 -3.24 -4.37 0.54
C LEU A 114 -2.01 -3.60 0.06
N LEU A 115 -2.26 -2.43 -0.52
CA LEU A 115 -1.27 -1.49 -1.04
C LEU A 115 -1.09 -0.33 -0.05
N PHE A 116 0.14 -0.01 0.30
CA PHE A 116 0.48 1.14 1.14
C PHE A 116 1.11 2.25 0.29
N ASP A 117 1.60 3.30 0.96
CA ASP A 117 2.12 4.49 0.30
C ASP A 117 3.08 4.21 -0.83
N LYS A 118 4.08 3.35 -0.62
CA LYS A 118 5.09 3.07 -1.63
C LYS A 118 4.45 2.60 -2.94
N GLU A 119 3.54 1.63 -2.86
CA GLU A 119 2.91 1.05 -4.04
C GLU A 119 1.89 2.02 -4.67
N VAL A 120 1.06 2.67 -3.86
CA VAL A 120 0.02 3.57 -4.39
C VAL A 120 0.64 4.81 -5.01
N ILE A 121 1.59 5.47 -4.32
CA ILE A 121 2.29 6.66 -4.84
C ILE A 121 3.02 6.32 -6.15
N GLN A 122 3.65 5.15 -6.25
CA GLN A 122 4.29 4.72 -7.50
C GLN A 122 3.28 4.64 -8.65
N LEU A 123 2.05 4.19 -8.41
CA LEU A 123 1.05 3.97 -9.44
C LEU A 123 0.30 5.24 -9.88
N ILE A 124 0.02 6.16 -8.96
CA ILE A 124 -0.81 7.35 -9.22
C ILE A 124 -0.07 8.68 -9.08
N ASN A 125 1.17 8.66 -8.59
CA ASN A 125 2.03 9.82 -8.39
C ASN A 125 1.38 10.95 -7.57
N LYS A 126 0.65 10.57 -6.50
CA LYS A 126 -0.06 11.48 -5.59
C LYS A 126 0.08 11.03 -4.15
N LEU A 127 0.34 11.98 -3.25
CA LEU A 127 0.38 11.77 -1.80
C LEU A 127 -1.05 11.74 -1.23
N PRO A 128 -1.30 11.02 -0.11
CA PRO A 128 -2.63 10.90 0.46
C PRO A 128 -3.27 12.25 0.82
N TYR A 129 -2.47 13.19 1.34
CA TYR A 129 -2.99 14.51 1.75
C TYR A 129 -3.48 15.33 0.54
N GLU A 130 -2.83 15.19 -0.63
CA GLU A 130 -3.25 15.89 -1.85
C GLU A 130 -4.68 15.45 -2.24
N LEU A 131 -4.96 14.14 -2.18
CA LEU A 131 -6.28 13.62 -2.50
C LEU A 131 -7.32 14.03 -1.45
N LEU A 132 -6.96 14.07 -0.17
CA LEU A 132 -7.85 14.54 0.90
C LEU A 132 -8.22 16.02 0.74
N GLU A 133 -7.26 16.87 0.40
CA GLU A 133 -7.50 18.30 0.13
C GLU A 133 -8.46 18.48 -1.06
N GLN A 134 -8.25 17.73 -2.14
CA GLN A 134 -9.15 17.73 -3.30
C GLN A 134 -10.57 17.30 -2.90
N GLN A 135 -10.72 16.24 -2.09
CA GLN A 135 -12.03 15.80 -1.62
C GLN A 135 -12.76 16.87 -0.80
N VAL A 136 -12.04 17.66 0.00
CA VAL A 136 -12.61 18.80 0.72
C VAL A 136 -13.03 19.89 -0.26
N GLN A 137 -12.16 20.26 -1.20
CA GLN A 137 -12.40 21.32 -2.19
C GLN A 137 -13.62 21.04 -3.07
N PHE A 138 -13.80 19.77 -3.48
CA PHE A 138 -14.89 19.35 -4.38
C PHE A 138 -16.09 18.75 -3.65
N ASN A 139 -16.13 18.77 -2.32
CA ASN A 139 -17.20 18.20 -1.49
C ASN A 139 -17.48 16.69 -1.76
N ARG A 140 -16.41 15.90 -1.94
CA ARG A 140 -16.43 14.45 -2.26
C ARG A 140 -15.85 13.58 -1.15
N ARG A 141 -16.02 13.97 0.12
CA ARG A 141 -15.36 13.36 1.29
C ARG A 141 -15.64 11.87 1.49
N SER A 142 -16.76 11.37 0.96
CA SER A 142 -17.19 9.97 1.09
C SER A 142 -16.93 9.11 -0.14
N GLU A 143 -16.34 9.69 -1.20
CA GLU A 143 -16.06 8.98 -2.44
C GLU A 143 -14.65 8.39 -2.46
N LEU A 144 -14.42 7.36 -3.26
CA LEU A 144 -13.06 6.93 -3.57
C LEU A 144 -12.42 7.94 -4.53
N PRO A 145 -11.19 8.43 -4.31
CA PRO A 145 -10.53 9.35 -5.24
C PRO A 145 -10.46 8.78 -6.67
N PRO A 146 -10.79 9.57 -7.72
CA PRO A 146 -10.75 9.12 -9.11
C PRO A 146 -9.38 8.53 -9.52
N GLU A 147 -8.29 9.08 -8.99
CA GLU A 147 -6.93 8.61 -9.21
C GLU A 147 -6.76 7.14 -8.77
N ILE A 148 -7.34 6.77 -7.62
CA ILE A 148 -7.33 5.38 -7.13
C ILE A 148 -8.28 4.51 -7.97
N GLN A 149 -9.42 5.05 -8.42
CA GLN A 149 -10.35 4.34 -9.31
C GLN A 149 -9.68 3.90 -10.62
N THR A 150 -8.71 4.67 -11.13
CA THR A 150 -7.96 4.30 -12.35
C THR A 150 -7.17 3.00 -12.23
N LEU A 151 -6.98 2.46 -11.02
CA LEU A 151 -6.28 1.20 -10.80
C LEU A 151 -7.13 -0.03 -11.14
N GLU A 152 -8.45 0.11 -11.15
CA GLU A 152 -9.36 -0.98 -11.47
C GLU A 152 -9.18 -1.43 -12.93
N ASN A 153 -9.30 -2.74 -13.17
CA ASN A 153 -9.09 -3.42 -14.45
C ASN A 153 -7.67 -3.36 -15.02
N ARG A 154 -6.68 -2.87 -14.27
CA ARG A 154 -5.26 -2.90 -14.66
C ARG A 154 -4.55 -4.15 -14.15
N GLN A 155 -3.52 -4.56 -14.90
CA GLN A 155 -2.69 -5.73 -14.61
C GLN A 155 -1.32 -5.31 -14.09
N PHE A 156 -0.84 -6.03 -13.07
CA PHE A 156 0.43 -5.78 -12.43
C PHE A 156 1.08 -7.10 -12.00
N VAL A 157 2.39 -7.05 -11.78
CA VAL A 157 3.07 -8.05 -10.97
C VAL A 157 3.11 -7.55 -9.53
N PHE A 158 2.49 -8.29 -8.63
CA PHE A 158 2.48 -8.04 -7.20
C PHE A 158 3.49 -8.95 -6.52
N THR A 159 4.55 -8.38 -5.92
CA THR A 159 5.34 -9.13 -4.94
C THR A 159 4.67 -8.97 -3.59
N ILE A 160 4.26 -10.10 -3.00
CA ILE A 160 3.54 -10.14 -1.73
C ILE A 160 4.36 -10.89 -0.69
N TYR A 161 4.18 -10.51 0.57
CA TYR A 161 4.58 -11.32 1.71
C TYR A 161 3.33 -12.03 2.26
N LYS A 162 3.39 -13.36 2.30
CA LYS A 162 2.37 -14.21 2.92
C LYS A 162 2.96 -14.79 4.21
N PRO A 163 2.34 -14.55 5.39
CA PRO A 163 2.72 -15.23 6.61
C PRO A 163 2.31 -16.71 6.58
N SER A 164 2.90 -17.51 7.45
CA SER A 164 2.47 -18.90 7.66
C SER A 164 1.02 -18.98 8.15
N THR A 165 0.32 -20.04 7.77
CA THR A 165 -1.07 -20.26 8.15
C THR A 165 -1.21 -21.41 9.14
N THR A 166 -2.22 -21.31 10.00
CA THR A 166 -2.60 -22.36 10.95
C THR A 166 -4.11 -22.59 10.86
N LYS A 167 -4.63 -23.58 11.58
CA LYS A 167 -6.09 -23.82 11.65
C LYS A 167 -6.88 -22.60 12.12
N ASN A 168 -6.29 -21.76 12.97
CA ASN A 168 -6.94 -20.58 13.55
C ASN A 168 -6.58 -19.27 12.82
N PHE A 169 -5.67 -19.31 11.85
CA PHE A 169 -5.20 -18.12 11.15
C PHE A 169 -4.99 -18.39 9.67
N ARG A 170 -5.90 -17.87 8.85
CA ARG A 170 -5.85 -17.92 7.39
C ARG A 170 -6.13 -16.52 6.83
N PRO A 171 -5.10 -15.73 6.50
CA PRO A 171 -5.29 -14.39 5.98
C PRO A 171 -5.94 -14.47 4.59
N THR A 172 -6.89 -13.58 4.35
CA THR A 172 -7.57 -13.41 3.05
C THR A 172 -7.11 -12.16 2.30
N THR A 173 -6.29 -11.33 2.96
CA THR A 173 -5.67 -10.14 2.40
C THR A 173 -4.16 -10.19 2.64
N PHE A 174 -3.37 -9.95 1.59
CA PHE A 174 -1.91 -10.04 1.65
C PHE A 174 -1.28 -8.68 1.38
N LYS A 175 -0.24 -8.34 2.16
CA LYS A 175 0.48 -7.08 2.00
C LYS A 175 1.38 -7.17 0.77
N VAL A 176 1.26 -6.17 -0.11
CA VAL A 176 2.19 -5.98 -1.23
C VAL A 176 3.45 -5.29 -0.71
N VAL A 177 4.62 -5.73 -1.18
CA VAL A 177 5.93 -5.15 -0.84
C VAL A 177 6.62 -4.51 -2.05
N LYS A 178 6.19 -4.89 -3.26
CA LYS A 178 6.60 -4.31 -4.53
C LYS A 178 5.49 -4.51 -5.56
N ILE A 179 5.30 -3.51 -6.42
CA ILE A 179 4.41 -3.57 -7.56
C ILE A 179 5.16 -3.13 -8.81
N THR A 180 4.90 -3.78 -9.94
CA THR A 180 5.46 -3.38 -11.24
C THR A 180 4.40 -3.48 -12.33
N ASN A 181 4.50 -2.62 -13.34
CA ASN A 181 3.58 -2.62 -14.47
C ASN A 181 3.68 -3.95 -15.22
N GLY A 182 2.53 -4.49 -15.62
CA GLY A 182 2.41 -5.77 -16.33
C GLY A 182 2.92 -5.77 -17.78
N GLU A 183 3.74 -4.81 -18.18
CA GLU A 183 4.36 -4.82 -19.50
C GLU A 183 5.47 -5.87 -19.49
N TYR A 184 5.16 -7.06 -20.03
CA TYR A 184 6.19 -7.94 -20.53
C TYR A 184 6.86 -7.23 -21.69
N VAL A 185 8.14 -6.90 -21.52
CA VAL A 185 9.02 -6.67 -22.65
C VAL A 185 9.29 -8.06 -23.21
N ASP A 186 8.67 -8.38 -24.35
CA ASP A 186 9.03 -9.53 -25.18
C ASP A 186 10.51 -9.47 -25.62
#